data_AF-A0A0J7KQP5-F1
#
_entry.id   AF-A0A0J7KQP5-F1
#
_cell.length_a   1.000
_cell.length_b   1.000
_cell.length_c   1.000
_cell.angle_alpha   90.00
_cell.angle_beta   90.00
_cell.angle_gamma   90.00
#
_symmetry.space_group_name_H-M   'P 1'
#
loop_
_entity.id
_entity.type
_entity.pdbx_description
1 polymer ?
#
loop_
_entity_poly.entity_id
_entity_poly.type
_entity_poly.pdbx_seq_one_letter_code
_entity_poly.pdbx_strand_id
1 'polypeptide(L)'
;MCLKNFQVDKAIAYFKFLRENNYPLHVAVIGKYLRLYFLKRNSLSDIDKTEIVETYNSLREQHPYLDSNTAEHCIVSLCLTDQWEKAHEIIEMMKITTDPEGSKVFNDRMEEMFKFWAENSMMPYNRIISAYVDTATKYGWSIVPTTISITGNCKHCGHSLSEITFSDKNFRDLAESVMNRVIIGSDIYCKTNPRELQRFKKFIEDTKPYDIVIDGLNIAHIRNNSAPMLQTLIKVIEYFSKRGKRILVLTRKHQKRLSVFKYIEQHALVFFTDDLSADDPYLLYATMSSGKSAMFVSLDLMRQHKHSLKDLNLQREFKKWQCSHQYFVQKSATGINIQEPFVYLPTAQKNGDCWHVPYVSDDFTYAESFEFPDKWYCFKYNKQ
;
A
#
# COMPACT_ATOMS: atom_id res chain seq x y z
N MET A 1 6.53 15.82 21.51
CA MET A 1 6.16 17.01 20.72
C MET A 1 6.35 16.77 19.22
N CYS A 2 7.54 16.38 18.75
CA CYS A 2 7.78 16.08 17.31
C CYS A 2 6.97 14.90 16.76
N LEU A 3 6.77 13.83 17.55
CA LEU A 3 5.93 12.68 17.20
C LEU A 3 4.43 13.04 17.07
N LYS A 4 3.94 14.04 17.81
CA LYS A 4 2.54 14.49 17.73
C LYS A 4 2.27 15.34 16.47
N ASN A 5 3.31 15.98 15.92
CA ASN A 5 3.22 16.86 14.75
C ASN A 5 3.88 16.26 13.49
N PHE A 6 4.16 14.96 13.48
CA PHE A 6 4.73 14.22 12.34
C PHE A 6 6.03 14.81 11.74
N GLN A 7 6.83 15.50 12.54
CA GLN A 7 8.14 16.02 12.11
C GLN A 7 9.23 14.97 12.33
N VAL A 8 9.14 13.85 11.58
CA VAL A 8 10.01 12.68 11.74
C VAL A 8 11.48 13.02 11.52
N ASP A 9 11.82 13.72 10.44
CA ASP A 9 13.21 14.10 10.15
C ASP A 9 13.81 15.02 11.23
N LYS A 10 13.01 15.92 11.81
CA LYS A 10 13.46 16.76 12.94
C LYS A 10 13.65 15.95 14.22
N ALA A 11 12.81 14.94 14.45
CA ALA A 11 12.98 14.04 15.60
C ALA A 11 14.27 13.21 15.45
N ILE A 12 14.56 12.72 14.24
CA ILE A 12 15.81 12.02 13.91
C ILE A 12 17.00 12.97 14.11
N ALA A 13 16.96 14.18 13.54
CA ALA A 13 18.03 15.17 13.66
C ALA A 13 18.30 15.57 15.12
N TYR A 14 17.24 15.75 15.93
CA TYR A 14 17.38 16.06 17.34
C TYR A 14 18.03 14.91 18.11
N PHE A 15 17.66 13.67 17.81
CA PHE A 15 18.31 12.52 18.44
C PHE A 15 19.80 12.44 18.07
N LYS A 16 20.15 12.67 16.80
CA LYS A 16 21.55 12.74 16.35
C LYS A 16 22.32 13.82 17.08
N PHE A 17 21.75 15.02 17.21
CA PHE A 17 22.31 16.10 18.01
C PHE A 17 22.60 15.67 19.45
N LEU A 18 21.65 15.00 20.11
CA LEU A 18 21.86 14.51 21.48
C LEU A 18 23.03 13.53 21.58
N ARG A 19 23.14 12.61 20.60
CA ARG A 19 24.21 11.62 20.54
C ARG A 19 25.57 12.26 20.27
N GLU A 20 25.66 13.17 19.31
CA GLU A 20 26.88 13.91 18.93
C GLU A 20 27.42 14.76 20.08
N ASN A 21 26.54 15.26 20.95
CA ASN A 21 26.91 16.06 22.12
C ASN A 21 27.05 15.21 23.41
N ASN A 22 27.10 13.88 23.30
CA ASN A 22 27.29 12.95 24.41
C ASN A 22 26.27 13.09 25.55
N TYR A 23 25.04 13.49 25.24
CA TYR A 23 23.97 13.45 26.24
C TYR A 23 23.59 11.99 26.55
N PRO A 24 23.36 11.64 27.83
CA PRO A 24 22.97 10.27 28.19
C PRO A 24 21.58 9.96 27.63
N LEU A 25 21.48 8.86 26.89
CA LEU A 25 20.24 8.42 26.25
C LEU A 25 19.72 7.16 26.91
N HIS A 26 18.52 7.24 27.48
CA HIS A 26 17.86 6.09 28.08
C HIS A 26 17.46 5.08 26.99
N VAL A 27 17.56 3.77 27.30
CA VAL A 27 17.22 2.63 26.42
C VAL A 27 15.88 2.82 25.69
N ALA A 28 14.82 3.16 26.41
CA ALA A 28 13.50 3.44 25.84
C ALA A 28 13.49 4.60 24.81
N VAL A 29 14.38 5.59 24.96
CA VAL A 29 14.52 6.70 24.00
C VAL A 29 15.23 6.22 22.73
N ILE A 30 16.24 5.36 22.87
CA ILE A 30 16.92 4.70 21.73
C ILE A 30 15.93 3.82 20.95
N GLY A 31 15.11 3.03 21.64
CA GLY A 31 14.04 2.25 21.01
C GLY A 31 13.06 3.14 20.24
N LYS A 32 12.56 4.22 20.86
CA LYS A 32 11.68 5.17 20.16
C LYS A 32 12.34 5.84 18.96
N TYR A 33 13.64 6.06 19.00
CA TYR A 33 14.40 6.57 17.86
C TYR A 33 14.48 5.58 16.71
N LEU A 34 14.81 4.32 16.99
CA LEU A 34 14.76 3.24 15.99
C LEU A 34 13.37 3.15 15.33
N ARG A 35 12.31 3.33 16.12
CA ARG A 35 10.93 3.38 15.64
C ARG A 35 10.64 4.54 14.68
N LEU A 36 11.38 5.65 14.74
CA LEU A 36 11.21 6.79 13.81
C LEU A 36 11.52 6.38 12.36
N TYR A 37 12.48 5.48 12.15
CA TYR A 37 12.82 5.01 10.82
C TYR A 37 11.67 4.24 10.17
N PHE A 38 10.86 3.54 10.97
CA PHE A 38 9.63 2.95 10.45
C PHE A 38 8.64 4.00 9.94
N LEU A 39 8.53 5.16 10.61
CA LEU A 39 7.70 6.26 10.13
C LEU A 39 8.26 6.89 8.84
N LYS A 40 9.58 6.78 8.62
CA LYS A 40 10.30 7.22 7.41
C LYS A 40 10.42 6.15 6.30
N ARG A 41 9.88 4.93 6.49
CA ARG A 41 10.14 3.76 5.63
C ARG A 41 9.99 3.95 4.11
N ASN A 42 9.15 4.88 3.68
CA ASN A 42 8.91 5.13 2.26
C ASN A 42 9.99 5.99 1.58
N SER A 43 10.91 6.54 2.36
CA SER A 43 12.02 7.39 1.91
C SER A 43 13.31 7.02 2.66
N LEU A 44 13.48 5.73 2.96
CA LEU A 44 14.65 5.23 3.67
C LEU A 44 15.84 5.21 2.72
N SER A 45 16.97 5.78 3.13
CA SER A 45 18.24 5.67 2.41
C SER A 45 19.08 4.51 2.93
N ASP A 46 20.12 4.09 2.20
CA ASP A 46 21.06 3.08 2.69
C ASP A 46 21.82 3.57 3.94
N ILE A 47 22.06 4.88 4.05
CA ILE A 47 22.62 5.50 5.26
C ILE A 47 21.67 5.31 6.45
N ASP A 48 20.36 5.46 6.24
CA ASP A 48 19.37 5.23 7.29
C ASP A 48 19.34 3.75 7.72
N LYS A 49 19.50 2.80 6.79
CA LYS A 49 19.58 1.37 7.12
C LYS A 49 20.82 1.06 7.95
N THR A 50 21.98 1.60 7.56
CA THR A 50 23.23 1.45 8.32
C THR A 50 23.07 2.01 9.73
N GLU A 51 22.49 3.20 9.86
CA GLU A 51 22.22 3.84 11.16
C GLU A 51 21.32 2.99 12.07
N ILE A 52 20.26 2.36 11.52
CA ILE A 52 19.40 1.44 12.28
C ILE A 52 20.24 0.29 12.84
N VAL A 53 21.04 -0.34 11.99
CA VAL A 53 21.84 -1.52 12.35
C VAL A 53 22.89 -1.15 13.39
N GLU A 54 23.63 -0.06 13.20
CA GLU A 54 24.65 0.41 14.13
C GLU A 54 24.05 0.81 15.48
N THR A 55 22.94 1.54 15.48
CA THR A 55 22.22 1.92 16.69
C THR A 55 21.72 0.68 17.43
N TYR A 56 21.18 -0.31 16.72
CA TYR A 56 20.76 -1.58 17.30
C TYR A 56 21.93 -2.35 17.92
N ASN A 57 23.04 -2.51 17.19
CA ASN A 57 24.21 -3.26 17.67
C ASN A 57 24.78 -2.60 18.93
N SER A 58 24.94 -1.28 18.92
CA SER A 58 25.42 -0.51 20.08
C SER A 58 24.49 -0.65 21.29
N LEU A 59 23.17 -0.59 21.07
CA LEU A 59 22.19 -0.81 22.12
C LEU A 59 22.31 -2.21 22.73
N ARG A 60 22.47 -3.25 21.92
CA ARG A 60 22.57 -4.65 22.36
C ARG A 60 23.87 -4.96 23.08
N GLU A 61 24.97 -4.35 22.66
CA GLU A 61 26.27 -4.46 23.31
C GLU A 61 26.21 -3.94 24.75
N GLN A 62 25.55 -2.80 24.95
CA GLN A 62 25.37 -2.20 26.28
C GLN A 62 24.25 -2.85 27.10
N HIS A 63 23.22 -3.38 26.42
CA HIS A 63 22.04 -3.97 27.04
C HIS A 63 21.73 -5.35 26.43
N PRO A 64 22.34 -6.42 26.99
CA PRO A 64 22.10 -7.81 26.54
C PRO A 64 20.65 -8.28 26.69
N TYR A 65 19.87 -7.60 27.52
CA TYR A 65 18.43 -7.82 27.67
C TYR A 65 17.68 -6.50 27.51
N LEU A 66 16.58 -6.53 26.75
CA LEU A 66 15.73 -5.37 26.51
C LEU A 66 14.34 -5.61 27.07
N ASP A 67 13.71 -4.55 27.57
CA ASP A 67 12.28 -4.58 27.88
C ASP A 67 11.46 -4.80 26.60
N SER A 68 10.23 -5.30 26.76
CA SER A 68 9.37 -5.68 25.63
C SER A 68 9.08 -4.53 24.66
N ASN A 69 8.97 -3.28 25.13
CA ASN A 69 8.69 -2.14 24.23
C ASN A 69 9.93 -1.78 23.41
N THR A 70 11.11 -1.78 24.04
CA THR A 70 12.36 -1.52 23.32
C THR A 70 12.65 -2.63 22.31
N ALA A 71 12.44 -3.89 22.71
CA ALA A 71 12.58 -5.06 21.84
C ALA A 71 11.69 -4.96 20.58
N GLU A 72 10.41 -4.60 20.74
CA GLU A 72 9.49 -4.41 19.61
C GLU A 72 9.98 -3.31 18.66
N HIS A 73 10.41 -2.16 19.18
CA HIS A 73 10.95 -1.09 18.35
C HIS A 73 12.17 -1.53 17.55
N CYS A 74 13.08 -2.30 18.15
CA CYS A 74 14.24 -2.87 17.47
C CYS A 74 13.82 -3.84 16.36
N ILE A 75 12.90 -4.77 16.64
CA ILE A 75 12.36 -5.72 15.66
C ILE A 75 11.81 -4.96 14.46
N VAL A 76 10.91 -4.00 14.69
CA VAL A 76 10.26 -3.28 13.59
C VAL A 76 11.24 -2.45 12.78
N SER A 77 12.27 -1.86 13.40
CA SER A 77 13.31 -1.15 12.67
C SER A 77 14.24 -2.08 11.88
N LEU A 78 14.62 -3.23 12.44
CA LEU A 78 15.49 -4.20 11.77
C LEU A 78 14.81 -4.84 10.56
N CYS A 79 13.49 -5.01 10.59
CA CYS A 79 12.72 -5.47 9.43
C CYS A 79 12.76 -4.50 8.23
N LEU A 80 13.35 -3.30 8.38
CA LEU A 80 13.56 -2.34 7.30
C LEU A 80 14.96 -2.45 6.67
N THR A 81 15.81 -3.33 7.19
CA THR A 81 17.21 -3.49 6.78
C THR A 81 17.50 -4.92 6.31
N ASP A 82 18.67 -5.12 5.72
CA ASP A 82 19.12 -6.43 5.25
C ASP A 82 19.62 -7.33 6.41
N GLN A 83 19.53 -6.86 7.67
CA GLN A 83 19.89 -7.62 8.88
C GLN A 83 18.66 -7.95 9.74
N TRP A 84 17.49 -8.06 9.12
CA TRP A 84 16.24 -8.41 9.77
C TRP A 84 16.31 -9.75 10.52
N GLU A 85 17.22 -10.68 10.16
CA GLU A 85 17.44 -11.97 10.85
C GLU A 85 17.73 -11.77 12.34
N LYS A 86 18.38 -10.66 12.70
CA LYS A 86 18.66 -10.30 14.09
C LYS A 86 17.40 -10.09 14.92
N ALA A 87 16.26 -9.83 14.28
CA ALA A 87 14.98 -9.79 14.96
C ALA A 87 14.60 -11.14 15.59
N HIS A 88 15.03 -12.28 15.02
CA HIS A 88 14.78 -13.60 15.61
C HIS A 88 15.41 -13.73 17.00
N GLU A 89 16.65 -13.28 17.16
CA GLU A 89 17.34 -13.30 18.46
C GLU A 89 16.60 -12.48 19.52
N ILE A 90 16.05 -11.33 19.12
CA ILE A 90 15.24 -10.48 20.00
C ILE A 90 13.94 -11.18 20.39
N ILE A 91 13.29 -11.83 19.41
CA ILE A 91 12.06 -12.60 19.64
C ILE A 91 12.34 -13.77 20.59
N GLU A 92 13.45 -14.49 20.45
CA GLU A 92 13.88 -15.56 21.37
C GLU A 92 14.20 -15.01 22.77
N MET A 93 14.91 -13.88 22.88
CA MET A 93 15.17 -13.22 24.16
C MET A 93 13.87 -12.84 24.88
N MET A 94 12.85 -12.37 24.15
CA MET A 94 11.53 -12.11 24.73
C MET A 94 10.86 -13.37 25.30
N LYS A 95 11.31 -14.59 24.92
CA LYS A 95 10.85 -15.87 25.50
C LYS A 95 11.54 -16.23 26.81
N ILE A 96 12.74 -15.70 27.07
CA ILE A 96 13.54 -16.01 28.28
C ILE A 96 13.09 -15.15 29.47
N THR A 97 12.52 -13.97 29.20
CA THR A 97 12.10 -13.01 30.24
C THR A 97 10.64 -13.21 30.69
N THR A 98 9.99 -14.33 30.34
CA THR A 98 8.53 -14.50 30.45
C THR A 98 8.09 -15.69 31.32
N ASP A 99 7.56 -15.38 32.51
CA ASP A 99 6.85 -16.23 33.50
C ASP A 99 5.44 -16.67 32.95
N PRO A 100 4.53 -17.38 33.66
CA PRO A 100 3.15 -17.65 33.17
C PRO A 100 2.34 -16.41 32.79
N GLU A 101 2.64 -15.24 33.35
CA GLU A 101 2.13 -13.94 32.85
C GLU A 101 2.62 -13.61 31.43
N GLY A 102 3.74 -14.20 31.02
CA GLY A 102 4.39 -14.06 29.74
C GLY A 102 3.63 -14.63 28.55
N SER A 103 2.78 -15.64 28.75
CA SER A 103 1.87 -16.08 27.67
C SER A 103 0.87 -14.98 27.33
N LYS A 104 0.28 -14.34 28.34
CA LYS A 104 -0.63 -13.22 28.16
C LYS A 104 0.10 -12.04 27.50
N VAL A 105 1.29 -11.69 27.99
CA VAL A 105 2.11 -10.62 27.39
C VAL A 105 2.44 -10.93 25.94
N PHE A 106 2.88 -12.15 25.61
CA PHE A 106 3.15 -12.56 24.23
C PHE A 106 1.90 -12.41 23.35
N ASN A 107 0.75 -12.86 23.81
CA ASN A 107 -0.51 -12.77 23.07
C ASN A 107 -0.93 -11.32 22.82
N ASP A 108 -0.79 -10.46 23.84
CA ASP A 108 -1.06 -9.02 23.70
C ASP A 108 -0.11 -8.38 22.66
N ARG A 109 1.17 -8.78 22.64
CA ARG A 109 2.15 -8.30 21.64
C ARG A 109 1.88 -8.83 20.23
N MET A 110 1.46 -10.09 20.10
CA MET A 110 1.03 -10.66 18.82
C MET A 110 -0.14 -9.87 18.23
N GLU A 111 -1.15 -9.58 19.06
CA GLU A 111 -2.30 -8.75 18.71
C GLU A 111 -1.88 -7.32 18.31
N GLU A 112 -0.93 -6.71 19.02
CA GLU A 112 -0.36 -5.41 18.66
C GLU A 112 0.38 -5.44 17.31
N MET A 113 1.18 -6.47 17.05
CA MET A 113 1.88 -6.64 15.77
C MET A 113 0.89 -6.83 14.61
N PHE A 114 -0.15 -7.64 14.79
CA PHE A 114 -1.18 -7.83 13.76
C PHE A 114 -1.95 -6.53 13.49
N LYS A 115 -2.33 -5.78 14.53
CA LYS A 115 -2.92 -4.43 14.39
C LYS A 115 -1.97 -3.51 13.64
N PHE A 116 -0.69 -3.56 13.98
CA PHE A 116 0.32 -2.75 13.33
C PHE A 116 0.45 -3.06 11.82
N TRP A 117 0.47 -4.34 11.44
CA TRP A 117 0.45 -4.73 10.02
C TRP A 117 -0.84 -4.28 9.34
N ALA A 118 -2.00 -4.47 10.00
CA ALA A 118 -3.31 -4.03 9.53
C ALA A 118 -3.30 -2.53 9.18
N GLU A 119 -2.90 -1.71 10.14
CA GLU A 119 -2.86 -0.25 10.08
C GLU A 119 -1.88 0.32 9.06
N ASN A 120 -0.84 -0.44 8.72
CA ASN A 120 0.20 -0.02 7.77
C ASN A 120 0.09 -0.71 6.41
N SER A 121 -0.94 -1.56 6.22
CA SER A 121 -1.15 -2.35 5.01
C SER A 121 0.08 -3.18 4.64
N MET A 122 0.68 -3.83 5.63
CA MET A 122 1.89 -4.64 5.47
C MET A 122 1.54 -6.11 5.30
N MET A 123 2.30 -6.78 4.43
CA MET A 123 2.24 -8.22 4.24
C MET A 123 3.63 -8.80 4.58
N PRO A 124 3.80 -9.48 5.73
CA PRO A 124 5.09 -10.05 6.07
C PRO A 124 5.58 -11.01 4.98
N TYR A 125 6.90 -11.09 4.83
CA TYR A 125 7.56 -12.14 4.07
C TYR A 125 7.34 -13.51 4.73
N ASN A 126 7.36 -14.57 3.92
CA ASN A 126 7.13 -15.94 4.39
C ASN A 126 8.05 -16.33 5.56
N ARG A 127 9.35 -16.01 5.48
CA ARG A 127 10.30 -16.22 6.58
C ARG A 127 9.92 -15.51 7.88
N ILE A 128 9.39 -14.28 7.77
CA ILE A 128 8.99 -13.47 8.93
C ILE A 128 7.75 -14.10 9.55
N ILE A 129 6.68 -14.31 8.79
CA ILE A 129 5.45 -14.86 9.35
C ILE A 129 5.67 -16.28 9.90
N SER A 130 6.54 -17.09 9.27
CA SER A 130 6.86 -18.44 9.76
C SER A 130 7.45 -18.42 11.16
N ALA A 131 8.35 -17.48 11.49
CA ALA A 131 8.86 -17.36 12.86
C ALA A 131 7.79 -16.93 13.88
N TYR A 132 6.82 -16.12 13.46
CA TYR A 132 5.64 -15.81 14.27
C TYR A 132 4.76 -17.06 14.46
N VAL A 133 4.56 -17.87 13.41
CA VAL A 133 3.80 -19.13 13.46
C VAL A 133 4.47 -20.12 14.43
N ASP A 134 5.76 -20.36 14.28
CA ASP A 134 6.53 -21.29 15.12
C ASP A 134 6.50 -20.87 16.58
N THR A 135 6.58 -19.57 16.85
CA THR A 135 6.54 -19.05 18.22
C THR A 135 5.12 -19.10 18.78
N ALA A 136 4.11 -18.62 18.04
CA ALA A 136 2.74 -18.57 18.53
C ALA A 136 2.13 -19.96 18.78
N THR A 137 2.55 -20.97 18.00
CA THR A 137 2.17 -22.38 18.26
C THR A 137 2.59 -22.83 19.66
N LYS A 138 3.79 -22.44 20.13
CA LYS A 138 4.28 -22.76 21.48
C LYS A 138 3.47 -22.07 22.59
N TYR A 139 2.83 -20.94 22.28
CA TYR A 139 1.99 -20.17 23.20
C TYR A 139 0.48 -20.45 23.04
N GLY A 140 0.13 -21.59 22.40
CA GLY A 140 -1.26 -22.09 22.37
C GLY A 140 -2.16 -21.49 21.30
N TRP A 141 -1.60 -20.79 20.30
CA TRP A 141 -2.37 -20.38 19.12
C TRP A 141 -2.64 -21.56 18.20
N SER A 142 -3.88 -21.67 17.72
CA SER A 142 -4.23 -22.52 16.59
C SER A 142 -3.98 -21.75 15.30
N ILE A 143 -3.14 -22.29 14.43
CA ILE A 143 -2.64 -21.59 13.25
C ILE A 143 -2.75 -22.52 12.05
N VAL A 144 -3.47 -22.07 11.02
CA VAL A 144 -3.70 -22.89 9.83
C VAL A 144 -3.43 -22.06 8.57
N PRO A 145 -2.52 -22.50 7.66
CA PRO A 145 -2.40 -21.93 6.33
C PRO A 145 -3.75 -22.05 5.60
N THR A 146 -4.20 -20.97 4.99
CA THR A 146 -5.50 -20.89 4.33
C THR A 146 -5.43 -20.04 3.06
N THR A 147 -6.53 -20.06 2.32
CA THR A 147 -6.80 -19.11 1.25
C THR A 147 -8.09 -18.37 1.58
N ILE A 148 -8.21 -17.15 1.07
CA ILE A 148 -9.44 -16.37 1.16
C ILE A 148 -10.11 -16.39 -0.21
N SER A 149 -11.43 -16.57 -0.26
CA SER A 149 -12.19 -16.50 -1.51
C SER A 149 -12.15 -15.10 -2.13
N ILE A 150 -12.53 -15.02 -3.40
CA ILE A 150 -12.72 -13.73 -4.09
C ILE A 150 -13.75 -12.82 -3.38
N THR A 151 -14.71 -13.41 -2.65
CA THR A 151 -15.72 -12.71 -1.86
C THR A 151 -15.27 -12.38 -0.43
N GLY A 152 -14.07 -12.79 -0.02
CA GLY A 152 -13.51 -12.47 1.31
C GLY A 152 -13.73 -13.52 2.38
N ASN A 153 -14.18 -14.73 2.05
CA ASN A 153 -14.42 -15.78 3.02
C ASN A 153 -13.17 -16.63 3.25
N CYS A 154 -12.79 -16.81 4.51
CA CYS A 154 -11.71 -17.72 4.88
C CYS A 154 -12.13 -19.18 4.70
N LYS A 155 -11.37 -19.97 3.92
CA LYS A 155 -11.68 -21.39 3.72
C LYS A 155 -11.54 -22.25 4.97
N HIS A 156 -10.78 -21.79 5.97
CA HIS A 156 -10.58 -22.52 7.22
C HIS A 156 -11.67 -22.24 8.26
N CYS A 157 -11.82 -20.99 8.70
CA CYS A 157 -12.75 -20.65 9.79
C CYS A 157 -14.14 -20.20 9.30
N GLY A 158 -14.31 -19.97 7.99
CA GLY A 158 -15.57 -19.49 7.41
C GLY A 158 -15.86 -18.00 7.61
N HIS A 159 -15.11 -17.29 8.46
CA HIS A 159 -15.29 -15.85 8.67
C HIS A 159 -15.07 -15.06 7.38
N SER A 160 -15.89 -14.03 7.19
CA SER A 160 -15.71 -13.03 6.15
C SER A 160 -14.77 -11.93 6.60
N LEU A 161 -13.81 -11.58 5.75
CA LEU A 161 -13.02 -10.36 5.86
C LEU A 161 -13.90 -9.13 5.72
N SER A 162 -13.43 -8.01 6.27
CA SER A 162 -14.15 -6.75 6.24
C SER A 162 -14.15 -6.17 4.83
N GLU A 163 -15.35 -5.90 4.30
CA GLU A 163 -15.52 -5.25 3.00
C GLU A 163 -14.97 -3.81 3.03
N ILE A 164 -14.42 -3.37 1.90
CA ILE A 164 -13.98 -1.98 1.72
C ILE A 164 -15.21 -1.11 1.53
N THR A 165 -15.54 -0.31 2.54
CA THR A 165 -16.63 0.67 2.49
C THR A 165 -16.12 2.09 2.64
N PHE A 166 -16.77 3.05 1.97
CA PHE A 166 -16.53 4.49 2.16
C PHE A 166 -17.78 5.17 2.66
N SER A 167 -17.63 6.02 3.67
CA SER A 167 -18.66 7.03 3.94
C SER A 167 -18.59 8.12 2.87
N ASP A 168 -19.72 8.73 2.53
CA ASP A 168 -19.75 9.84 1.57
C ASP A 168 -18.87 11.02 2.04
N LYS A 169 -18.71 11.18 3.35
CA LYS A 169 -17.80 12.17 3.93
C LYS A 169 -16.34 11.82 3.63
N ASN A 170 -15.89 10.61 3.96
CA ASN A 170 -14.50 10.19 3.75
C ASN A 170 -14.12 10.27 2.27
N PHE A 171 -15.01 9.87 1.37
CA PHE A 171 -14.77 9.97 -0.06
C PHE A 171 -14.61 11.43 -0.51
N ARG A 172 -15.49 12.35 -0.05
CA ARG A 172 -15.37 13.78 -0.37
C ARG A 172 -14.07 14.38 0.15
N ASP A 173 -13.73 14.11 1.41
CA ASP A 173 -12.51 14.63 2.04
C ASP A 173 -11.25 14.13 1.30
N LEU A 174 -11.25 12.85 0.88
CA LEU A 174 -10.18 12.26 0.08
C LEU A 174 -10.11 12.91 -1.31
N ALA A 175 -11.24 13.01 -2.01
CA ALA A 175 -11.32 13.58 -3.35
C ALA A 175 -10.80 15.02 -3.35
N GLU A 176 -11.30 15.87 -2.45
CA GLU A 176 -10.85 17.26 -2.32
C GLU A 176 -9.35 17.34 -2.00
N SER A 177 -8.86 16.50 -1.10
CA SER A 177 -7.44 16.47 -0.74
C SER A 177 -6.56 16.06 -1.93
N VAL A 178 -6.97 15.06 -2.70
CA VAL A 178 -6.25 14.63 -3.92
C VAL A 178 -6.28 15.75 -4.95
N MET A 179 -7.44 16.38 -5.18
CA MET A 179 -7.55 17.52 -6.10
C MET A 179 -6.60 18.65 -5.72
N ASN A 180 -6.65 19.08 -4.46
CA ASN A 180 -5.91 20.25 -4.02
C ASN A 180 -4.41 19.99 -3.92
N ARG A 181 -3.98 18.76 -3.58
CA ARG A 181 -2.55 18.47 -3.33
C ARG A 181 -1.84 17.83 -4.53
N VAL A 182 -2.52 16.99 -5.31
CA VAL A 182 -1.90 16.28 -6.44
C VAL A 182 -1.94 17.13 -7.71
N ILE A 183 -3.02 17.88 -7.90
CA ILE A 183 -3.30 18.62 -9.14
C ILE A 183 -2.98 20.10 -8.98
N ILE A 184 -3.37 20.70 -7.85
CA ILE A 184 -3.18 22.14 -7.59
C ILE A 184 -1.90 22.39 -6.76
N GLY A 185 -1.42 21.41 -6.00
CA GLY A 185 -0.39 21.57 -4.96
C GLY A 185 1.04 21.77 -5.47
N SER A 186 1.67 22.80 -4.89
CA SER A 186 3.08 23.26 -4.90
C SER A 186 3.83 23.46 -6.22
N ASP A 187 3.40 22.94 -7.36
CA ASP A 187 3.99 23.31 -8.65
C ASP A 187 2.99 23.15 -9.80
N ILE A 188 2.09 24.14 -9.93
CA ILE A 188 1.26 24.32 -11.13
C ILE A 188 2.14 24.34 -12.40
N TYR A 189 3.42 24.73 -12.28
CA TYR A 189 4.37 24.82 -13.38
C TYR A 189 5.22 23.57 -13.62
N CYS A 190 5.26 22.58 -12.72
CA CYS A 190 6.15 21.41 -12.89
C CYS A 190 5.44 20.13 -13.34
N LYS A 191 4.10 20.07 -13.39
CA LYS A 191 3.38 18.83 -13.75
C LYS A 191 2.47 18.92 -14.98
N THR A 192 1.88 20.08 -15.26
CA THR A 192 0.87 20.25 -16.34
C THR A 192 0.74 21.71 -16.78
N ASN A 193 0.25 21.97 -18.00
CA ASN A 193 -0.06 23.31 -18.47
C ASN A 193 -1.40 23.84 -17.89
N PRO A 194 -1.46 25.05 -17.28
CA PRO A 194 -2.70 25.61 -16.72
C PRO A 194 -3.87 25.68 -17.71
N ARG A 195 -3.60 25.98 -18.98
CA ARG A 195 -4.62 26.03 -20.03
C ARG A 195 -5.17 24.65 -20.34
N GLU A 196 -4.29 23.65 -20.34
CA GLU A 196 -4.70 22.26 -20.51
C GLU A 196 -5.57 21.80 -19.33
N LEU A 197 -5.15 22.11 -18.10
CA LEU A 197 -5.92 21.76 -16.90
C LEU A 197 -7.31 22.38 -16.95
N GLN A 198 -7.44 23.65 -17.35
CA GLN A 198 -8.74 24.31 -17.47
C GLN A 198 -9.62 23.67 -18.56
N ARG A 199 -9.04 23.35 -19.72
CA ARG A 199 -9.72 22.63 -20.80
C ARG A 199 -10.20 21.26 -20.33
N PHE A 200 -9.36 20.55 -19.58
CA PHE A 200 -9.69 19.25 -19.02
C PHE A 200 -10.81 19.33 -18.00
N LYS A 201 -10.74 20.25 -17.03
CA LYS A 201 -11.80 20.47 -16.05
C LYS A 201 -13.14 20.75 -16.72
N LYS A 202 -13.16 21.65 -17.71
CA LYS A 202 -14.36 21.93 -18.50
C LYS A 202 -14.89 20.68 -19.21
N PHE A 203 -14.00 19.95 -19.88
CA PHE A 203 -14.37 18.70 -20.54
C PHE A 203 -15.03 17.73 -19.55
N ILE A 204 -14.44 17.48 -18.38
CA ILE A 204 -14.99 16.58 -17.36
C ILE A 204 -16.35 17.07 -16.84
N GLU A 205 -16.51 18.37 -16.55
CA GLU A 205 -17.81 18.91 -16.13
C GLU A 205 -18.91 18.69 -17.18
N ASP A 206 -18.59 18.88 -18.46
CA ASP A 206 -19.54 18.73 -19.58
C ASP A 206 -19.87 17.25 -19.88
N THR A 207 -19.04 16.31 -19.42
CA THR A 207 -19.08 14.91 -19.88
C THR A 207 -19.14 13.86 -18.77
N LYS A 208 -18.99 14.22 -17.49
CA LYS A 208 -19.22 13.29 -16.37
C LYS A 208 -20.71 12.88 -16.28
N PRO A 209 -21.09 11.81 -15.56
CA PRO A 209 -20.23 10.83 -14.88
C PRO A 209 -19.68 9.75 -15.83
N TYR A 210 -18.52 9.20 -15.49
CA TYR A 210 -17.95 8.01 -16.11
C TYR A 210 -18.03 6.81 -15.17
N ASP A 211 -18.23 5.61 -15.73
CA ASP A 211 -18.11 4.37 -14.96
C ASP A 211 -16.64 3.94 -14.85
N ILE A 212 -15.89 4.07 -15.94
CA ILE A 212 -14.51 3.61 -16.07
C ILE A 212 -13.63 4.70 -16.70
N VAL A 213 -12.53 5.04 -16.04
CA VAL A 213 -11.49 5.90 -16.60
C VAL A 213 -10.23 5.07 -16.90
N ILE A 214 -9.76 5.08 -18.14
CA ILE A 214 -8.66 4.25 -18.61
C ILE A 214 -7.43 5.11 -18.87
N ASP A 215 -6.31 4.73 -18.28
CA ASP A 215 -4.97 5.23 -18.62
C ASP A 215 -4.50 4.60 -19.94
N GLY A 216 -4.87 5.24 -21.04
CA GLY A 216 -4.70 4.71 -22.39
C GLY A 216 -3.24 4.51 -22.78
N LEU A 217 -2.33 5.40 -22.37
CA LEU A 217 -0.91 5.27 -22.69
C LEU A 217 -0.29 4.09 -21.93
N ASN A 218 -0.57 3.98 -20.63
CA ASN A 218 -0.05 2.92 -19.79
C ASN A 218 -0.50 1.53 -20.28
N ILE A 219 -1.78 1.39 -20.63
CA ILE A 219 -2.33 0.14 -21.19
C ILE A 219 -1.81 -0.14 -22.61
N ALA A 220 -1.58 0.90 -23.42
CA ALA A 220 -0.99 0.76 -24.77
C ALA A 220 0.43 0.19 -24.74
N HIS A 221 1.21 0.51 -23.71
CA HIS A 221 2.60 0.09 -23.58
C HIS A 221 2.78 -1.35 -23.09
N ILE A 222 1.70 -2.08 -22.81
CA ILE A 222 1.74 -3.52 -22.54
C ILE A 222 2.23 -4.23 -23.82
N ARG A 223 3.55 -4.41 -23.95
CA ARG A 223 4.19 -5.03 -25.11
C ARG A 223 3.72 -6.46 -25.25
N ASN A 224 2.96 -6.80 -26.27
CA ASN A 224 2.69 -8.18 -26.61
C ASN A 224 3.54 -8.55 -27.82
N ASN A 225 4.46 -9.50 -27.67
CA ASN A 225 5.42 -9.89 -28.74
C ASN A 225 4.71 -10.35 -30.01
N SER A 226 3.42 -10.69 -29.92
CA SER A 226 2.61 -11.29 -30.98
C SER A 226 1.50 -10.39 -31.52
N ALA A 227 1.28 -9.18 -30.97
CA ALA A 227 0.12 -8.34 -31.34
C ALA A 227 0.53 -6.90 -31.69
N PRO A 228 -0.19 -6.26 -32.65
CA PRO A 228 0.00 -4.85 -32.98
C PRO A 228 -0.07 -3.94 -31.73
N MET A 229 0.70 -2.86 -31.76
CA MET A 229 0.62 -1.75 -30.81
C MET A 229 -0.86 -1.34 -30.63
N LEU A 230 -1.31 -1.11 -29.38
CA LEU A 230 -2.68 -0.72 -28.98
C LEU A 230 -3.77 -1.80 -29.00
N GLN A 231 -3.51 -3.03 -29.42
CA GLN A 231 -4.53 -4.10 -29.36
C GLN A 231 -5.03 -4.38 -27.94
N THR A 232 -4.15 -4.27 -26.95
CA THR A 232 -4.51 -4.42 -25.54
C THR A 232 -5.53 -3.36 -25.11
N LEU A 233 -5.32 -2.10 -25.49
CA LEU A 233 -6.23 -1.00 -25.18
C LEU A 233 -7.62 -1.23 -25.79
N ILE A 234 -7.68 -1.68 -27.06
CA ILE A 234 -8.95 -2.01 -27.72
C ILE A 234 -9.71 -3.09 -26.95
N LYS A 235 -9.04 -4.18 -26.58
CA LYS A 235 -9.66 -5.28 -25.85
C LYS A 235 -10.21 -4.84 -24.48
N VAL A 236 -9.49 -3.95 -23.78
CA VAL A 236 -9.97 -3.37 -22.51
C VAL A 236 -11.21 -2.49 -22.73
N ILE A 237 -11.20 -1.63 -23.76
CA ILE A 237 -12.36 -0.79 -24.08
C ILE A 237 -13.57 -1.67 -24.44
N GLU A 238 -13.39 -2.68 -25.28
CA GLU A 238 -14.46 -3.61 -25.66
C GLU A 238 -15.00 -4.39 -24.46
N TYR A 239 -14.13 -4.79 -23.52
CA TYR A 239 -14.55 -5.49 -22.31
C TYR A 239 -15.57 -4.67 -21.51
N PHE A 240 -15.32 -3.38 -21.32
CA PHE A 240 -16.22 -2.49 -20.58
C PHE A 240 -17.41 -2.01 -21.44
N SER A 241 -17.19 -1.74 -22.73
CA SER A 241 -18.23 -1.27 -23.65
C SER A 241 -19.32 -2.33 -23.86
N LYS A 242 -18.94 -3.61 -24.02
CA LYS A 242 -19.89 -4.74 -24.10
C LYS A 242 -20.72 -4.92 -22.82
N ARG A 243 -20.27 -4.36 -21.69
CA ARG A 243 -20.98 -4.35 -20.39
C ARG A 243 -21.78 -3.05 -20.17
N GLY A 244 -21.94 -2.22 -21.22
CA GLY A 244 -22.69 -0.97 -21.17
C GLY A 244 -22.07 0.13 -20.31
N LYS A 245 -20.76 0.06 -20.05
CA LYS A 245 -20.07 1.06 -19.22
C LYS A 245 -19.76 2.33 -20.01
N ARG A 246 -19.91 3.49 -19.37
CA ARG A 246 -19.47 4.79 -19.90
C ARG A 246 -17.99 5.00 -19.63
N ILE A 247 -17.20 5.03 -20.70
CA ILE A 247 -15.74 4.98 -20.63
C ILE A 247 -15.13 6.34 -21.01
N LEU A 248 -14.14 6.79 -20.23
CA LEU A 248 -13.19 7.82 -20.61
C LEU A 248 -11.80 7.21 -20.80
N VAL A 249 -11.16 7.48 -21.94
CA VAL A 249 -9.75 7.14 -22.19
C VAL A 249 -8.91 8.42 -22.11
N LEU A 250 -7.91 8.42 -21.24
CA LEU A 250 -6.89 9.46 -21.14
C LEU A 250 -5.64 8.99 -21.88
N THR A 251 -5.13 9.80 -22.80
CA THR A 251 -4.05 9.41 -23.72
C THR A 251 -3.31 10.65 -24.22
N ARG A 252 -2.26 10.46 -25.02
CA ARG A 252 -1.39 11.54 -25.49
C ARG A 252 -1.73 12.03 -26.88
N LYS A 253 -1.54 13.33 -27.14
CA LYS A 253 -1.80 13.96 -28.44
C LYS A 253 -1.06 13.28 -29.59
N HIS A 254 0.16 12.77 -29.39
CA HIS A 254 0.85 12.03 -30.46
C HIS A 254 0.11 10.76 -30.90
N GLN A 255 -0.64 10.10 -30.00
CA GLN A 255 -1.41 8.90 -30.30
C GLN A 255 -2.64 9.18 -31.19
N LYS A 256 -3.14 10.42 -31.21
CA LYS A 256 -4.28 10.85 -32.05
C LYS A 256 -4.05 10.61 -33.55
N ARG A 257 -2.80 10.57 -34.01
CA ARG A 257 -2.44 10.34 -35.42
C ARG A 257 -2.67 8.89 -35.85
N LEU A 258 -2.83 7.96 -34.91
CA LEU A 258 -3.00 6.54 -35.19
C LEU A 258 -4.45 6.26 -35.61
N SER A 259 -4.63 5.56 -36.74
CA SER A 259 -5.95 5.27 -37.33
C SER A 259 -6.92 4.57 -36.38
N VAL A 260 -6.38 3.77 -35.45
CA VAL A 260 -7.13 3.05 -34.41
C VAL A 260 -7.94 3.98 -33.50
N PHE A 261 -7.55 5.23 -33.31
CA PHE A 261 -8.30 6.15 -32.45
C PHE A 261 -9.67 6.52 -33.02
N LYS A 262 -9.89 6.41 -34.34
CA LYS A 262 -11.22 6.54 -34.93
C LYS A 262 -12.19 5.47 -34.41
N TYR A 263 -11.69 4.25 -34.19
CA TYR A 263 -12.47 3.17 -33.60
C TYR A 263 -12.68 3.37 -32.09
N ILE A 264 -11.64 3.81 -31.38
CA ILE A 264 -11.72 4.08 -29.94
C ILE A 264 -12.75 5.18 -29.64
N GLU A 265 -12.73 6.28 -30.39
CA GLU A 265 -13.66 7.41 -30.24
C GLU A 265 -15.13 7.04 -30.51
N GLN A 266 -15.39 5.91 -31.20
CA GLN A 266 -16.75 5.38 -31.38
C GLN A 266 -17.25 4.59 -30.15
N HIS A 267 -16.35 4.10 -29.30
CA HIS A 267 -16.68 3.21 -28.17
C HIS A 267 -16.39 3.83 -26.80
N ALA A 268 -15.67 4.96 -26.75
CA ALA A 268 -15.32 5.67 -25.55
C ALA A 268 -15.13 7.17 -25.81
N LEU A 269 -15.33 7.99 -24.78
CA LEU A 269 -14.86 9.37 -24.80
C LEU A 269 -13.34 9.38 -24.65
N VAL A 270 -12.66 10.29 -25.35
CA VAL A 270 -11.19 10.36 -25.35
C VAL A 270 -10.75 11.78 -25.04
N PHE A 271 -9.85 11.93 -24.08
CA PHE A 271 -9.16 13.19 -23.83
C PHE A 271 -7.66 13.04 -24.10
N PHE A 272 -7.15 13.91 -24.96
CA PHE A 272 -5.73 13.94 -25.34
C PHE A 272 -4.97 14.99 -24.53
N THR A 273 -4.13 14.51 -23.60
CA THR A 273 -3.16 15.30 -22.85
C THR A 273 -1.92 15.60 -23.72
N ASP A 274 -1.25 16.71 -23.43
CA ASP A 274 0.04 17.08 -24.01
C ASP A 274 1.09 16.01 -23.70
N ASP A 275 2.00 15.74 -24.64
CA ASP A 275 2.95 14.63 -24.54
C ASP A 275 3.93 14.73 -23.36
N LEU A 276 4.07 15.93 -22.77
CA LEU A 276 4.95 16.21 -21.63
C LEU A 276 4.23 16.30 -20.28
N SER A 277 2.89 16.27 -20.27
CA SER A 277 2.11 16.37 -19.01
C SER A 277 2.24 15.11 -18.15
N ALA A 278 2.01 15.19 -16.84
CA ALA A 278 1.81 13.99 -16.03
C ALA A 278 0.39 13.44 -16.25
N ASP A 279 0.21 12.13 -16.46
CA ASP A 279 -1.11 11.53 -16.74
C ASP A 279 -1.91 11.22 -15.45
N ASP A 280 -1.25 10.72 -14.42
CA ASP A 280 -1.92 10.29 -13.18
C ASP A 280 -2.81 11.36 -12.53
N PRO A 281 -2.44 12.66 -12.47
CA PRO A 281 -3.32 13.68 -11.89
C PRO A 281 -4.66 13.80 -12.64
N TYR A 282 -4.66 13.65 -13.97
CA TYR A 282 -5.87 13.68 -14.78
C TYR A 282 -6.73 12.43 -14.57
N LEU A 283 -6.09 11.26 -14.46
CA LEU A 283 -6.76 9.99 -14.17
C LEU A 283 -7.49 10.03 -12.83
N LEU A 284 -6.79 10.46 -11.77
CA LEU A 284 -7.35 10.59 -10.44
C LEU A 284 -8.50 11.62 -10.42
N TYR A 285 -8.31 12.77 -11.08
CA TYR A 285 -9.35 13.81 -11.18
C TYR A 285 -10.63 13.30 -11.82
N ALA A 286 -10.51 12.70 -13.01
CA ALA A 286 -11.68 12.25 -13.77
C ALA A 286 -12.45 11.17 -13.01
N THR A 287 -11.72 10.25 -12.38
CA THR A 287 -12.32 9.16 -11.62
C THR A 287 -13.05 9.70 -10.40
N MET A 288 -12.38 10.48 -9.54
CA MET A 288 -12.98 11.01 -8.33
C MET A 288 -14.13 12.00 -8.61
N SER A 289 -14.02 12.81 -9.67
CA SER A 289 -15.09 13.75 -10.08
C SER A 289 -16.33 13.05 -10.64
N SER A 290 -16.18 11.81 -11.12
CA SER A 290 -17.31 11.01 -11.62
C SER A 290 -18.12 10.36 -10.50
N GLY A 291 -17.62 10.41 -9.27
CA GLY A 291 -18.31 9.97 -8.06
C GLY A 291 -17.73 8.69 -7.46
N LYS A 292 -18.30 8.28 -6.33
CA LYS A 292 -17.79 7.18 -5.49
C LYS A 292 -17.81 5.78 -6.13
N SER A 293 -18.54 5.60 -7.22
CA SER A 293 -18.66 4.31 -7.91
C SER A 293 -17.80 4.23 -9.17
N ALA A 294 -17.17 5.35 -9.56
CA ALA A 294 -16.33 5.39 -10.76
C ALA A 294 -15.00 4.68 -10.49
N MET A 295 -14.64 3.77 -11.38
CA MET A 295 -13.42 2.96 -11.28
C MET A 295 -12.41 3.39 -12.36
N PHE A 296 -11.18 2.90 -12.25
CA PHE A 296 -10.14 3.23 -13.21
C PHE A 296 -9.26 2.04 -13.57
N VAL A 297 -8.58 2.14 -14.71
CA VAL A 297 -7.68 1.11 -15.23
C VAL A 297 -6.31 1.73 -15.46
N SER A 298 -5.29 1.26 -14.74
CA SER A 298 -3.89 1.63 -14.93
C SER A 298 -3.00 0.56 -14.30
N LEU A 299 -1.77 0.40 -14.81
CA LEU A 299 -0.74 -0.44 -14.20
C LEU A 299 0.09 0.32 -13.17
N ASP A 300 0.00 1.65 -13.12
CA ASP A 300 0.75 2.42 -12.14
C ASP A 300 0.13 2.25 -10.73
N LEU A 301 1.02 2.09 -9.76
CA LEU A 301 0.71 1.86 -8.36
C LEU A 301 0.46 3.15 -7.59
N MET A 302 0.53 4.32 -8.25
CA MET A 302 0.20 5.64 -7.72
C MET A 302 1.02 6.01 -6.47
N ARG A 303 2.24 5.46 -6.33
CA ARG A 303 3.07 5.56 -5.10
C ARG A 303 3.36 7.01 -4.74
N GLN A 304 3.76 7.81 -5.73
CA GLN A 304 4.13 9.21 -5.53
C GLN A 304 2.93 10.06 -5.09
N HIS A 305 1.73 9.78 -5.62
CA HIS A 305 0.50 10.50 -5.28
C HIS A 305 0.00 10.17 -3.88
N LYS A 306 0.17 8.92 -3.43
CA LYS A 306 -0.03 8.58 -2.02
C LYS A 306 0.90 9.41 -1.13
N HIS A 307 2.19 9.49 -1.43
CA HIS A 307 3.15 10.23 -0.59
C HIS A 307 2.88 11.74 -0.56
N SER A 308 2.43 12.34 -1.67
CA SER A 308 2.14 13.77 -1.74
C SER A 308 1.00 14.22 -0.83
N LEU A 309 0.14 13.30 -0.38
CA LEU A 309 -0.93 13.59 0.59
C LEU A 309 -0.39 14.05 1.94
N LYS A 310 0.86 13.74 2.34
CA LYS A 310 1.50 14.19 3.59
C LYS A 310 0.65 14.04 4.88
N ASP A 311 -0.30 13.11 4.87
CA ASP A 311 -1.20 12.79 5.98
C ASP A 311 -1.44 11.28 5.97
N LEU A 312 -1.20 10.61 7.11
CA LEU A 312 -1.27 9.14 7.18
C LEU A 312 -2.70 8.61 7.05
N ASN A 313 -3.69 9.33 7.55
CA ASN A 313 -5.09 8.91 7.44
C ASN A 313 -5.56 9.04 5.99
N LEU A 314 -5.26 10.15 5.32
CA LEU A 314 -5.55 10.29 3.89
C LEU A 314 -4.78 9.27 3.04
N GLN A 315 -3.54 8.95 3.39
CA GLN A 315 -2.77 7.89 2.73
C GLN A 315 -3.40 6.49 2.88
N ARG A 316 -3.99 6.21 4.05
CA ARG A 316 -4.74 4.97 4.31
C ARG A 316 -6.03 4.94 3.50
N GLU A 317 -6.81 6.02 3.51
CA GLU A 317 -8.04 6.11 2.73
C GLU A 317 -7.77 6.06 1.22
N PHE A 318 -6.68 6.68 0.74
CA PHE A 318 -6.26 6.58 -0.66
C PHE A 318 -5.91 5.14 -1.04
N LYS A 319 -5.19 4.41 -0.18
CA LYS A 319 -4.88 2.99 -0.43
C LYS A 319 -6.15 2.14 -0.47
N LYS A 320 -7.11 2.39 0.43
CA LYS A 320 -8.42 1.73 0.39
C LYS A 320 -9.14 2.01 -0.92
N TRP A 321 -9.20 3.27 -1.33
CA TRP A 321 -9.85 3.69 -2.56
C TRP A 321 -9.19 3.04 -3.77
N GLN A 322 -7.86 3.13 -3.87
CA GLN A 322 -7.09 2.47 -4.92
C GLN A 322 -7.40 0.97 -5.00
N CYS A 323 -7.36 0.26 -3.87
CA CYS A 323 -7.62 -1.18 -3.85
C CYS A 323 -9.02 -1.53 -4.37
N SER A 324 -10.03 -0.72 -4.05
CA SER A 324 -11.44 -0.99 -4.41
C SER A 324 -11.88 -0.40 -5.75
N HIS A 325 -11.05 0.43 -6.40
CA HIS A 325 -11.42 1.14 -7.62
C HIS A 325 -10.46 0.92 -8.80
N GLN A 326 -9.28 0.33 -8.58
CA GLN A 326 -8.29 0.07 -9.61
C GLN A 326 -8.46 -1.33 -10.22
N TYR A 327 -8.69 -1.39 -11.52
CA TYR A 327 -8.51 -2.60 -12.31
C TYR A 327 -7.05 -2.70 -12.78
N PHE A 328 -6.52 -3.92 -12.73
CA PHE A 328 -5.22 -4.23 -13.33
C PHE A 328 -5.39 -5.05 -14.61
N VAL A 329 -4.49 -4.83 -15.57
CA VAL A 329 -4.49 -5.57 -16.83
C VAL A 329 -3.24 -6.43 -16.89
N GLN A 330 -3.42 -7.74 -16.90
CA GLN A 330 -2.35 -8.72 -16.99
C GLN A 330 -2.41 -9.45 -18.35
N LYS A 331 -1.28 -9.99 -18.78
CA LYS A 331 -1.24 -10.86 -19.94
C LYS A 331 -1.69 -12.27 -19.54
N SER A 332 -2.42 -12.93 -20.43
CA SER A 332 -2.75 -14.34 -20.28
C SER A 332 -2.45 -15.10 -21.57
N ALA A 333 -2.35 -16.42 -21.49
CA ALA A 333 -2.16 -17.28 -22.66
C ALA A 333 -3.28 -17.08 -23.72
N THR A 334 -4.49 -16.70 -23.30
CA THR A 334 -5.66 -16.47 -24.17
C THR A 334 -5.84 -15.00 -24.57
N GLY A 335 -4.97 -14.09 -24.13
CA GLY A 335 -5.02 -12.67 -24.47
C GLY A 335 -4.74 -11.77 -23.28
N ILE A 336 -5.79 -11.18 -22.71
CA ILE A 336 -5.70 -10.27 -21.58
C ILE A 336 -6.56 -10.80 -20.43
N ASN A 337 -6.05 -10.67 -19.21
CA ASN A 337 -6.81 -10.87 -17.98
C ASN A 337 -7.02 -9.49 -17.34
N ILE A 338 -8.27 -9.14 -17.06
CA ILE A 338 -8.61 -7.91 -16.36
C ILE A 338 -8.94 -8.31 -14.92
N GLN A 339 -8.04 -7.97 -14.00
CA GLN A 339 -8.23 -8.22 -12.58
C GLN A 339 -9.19 -7.17 -12.01
N GLU A 340 -10.29 -7.64 -11.42
CA GLU A 340 -11.27 -6.79 -10.75
C GLU A 340 -10.68 -6.16 -9.48
N PRO A 341 -11.16 -4.97 -9.06
CA PRO A 341 -10.75 -4.36 -7.81
C PRO A 341 -11.08 -5.23 -6.60
N PHE A 342 -10.37 -5.00 -5.52
CA PHE A 342 -10.51 -5.76 -4.29
C PHE A 342 -11.79 -5.38 -3.53
N VAL A 343 -12.49 -6.40 -3.06
CA VAL A 343 -13.63 -6.23 -2.13
C VAL A 343 -13.19 -6.07 -0.67
N TYR A 344 -11.97 -6.48 -0.32
CA TYR A 344 -11.39 -6.35 1.02
C TYR A 344 -9.89 -6.00 0.93
N LEU A 345 -9.31 -5.48 2.02
CA LEU A 345 -7.88 -5.10 2.01
C LEU A 345 -6.97 -6.33 2.17
N PRO A 346 -5.91 -6.46 1.35
CA PRO A 346 -4.89 -7.49 1.52
C PRO A 346 -3.92 -7.10 2.65
N THR A 347 -4.42 -7.13 3.89
CA THR A 347 -3.66 -6.81 5.10
C THR A 347 -4.14 -7.69 6.25
N ALA A 348 -3.46 -7.65 7.39
CA ALA A 348 -3.92 -8.34 8.59
C ALA A 348 -5.33 -7.84 8.99
N GLN A 349 -6.25 -8.76 9.26
CA GLN A 349 -7.62 -8.43 9.67
C GLN A 349 -8.07 -9.34 10.80
N LYS A 350 -8.78 -8.76 11.77
CA LYS A 350 -9.44 -9.50 12.85
C LYS A 350 -10.92 -9.64 12.54
N ASN A 351 -11.40 -10.87 12.43
CA ASN A 351 -12.79 -11.18 12.13
C ASN A 351 -13.25 -12.27 13.10
N GLY A 352 -14.21 -11.92 13.96
CA GLY A 352 -14.59 -12.78 15.08
C GLY A 352 -13.44 -12.98 16.06
N ASP A 353 -13.15 -14.24 16.36
CA ASP A 353 -12.05 -14.68 17.22
C ASP A 353 -10.75 -15.01 16.46
N CYS A 354 -10.73 -14.78 15.14
CA CYS A 354 -9.63 -15.13 14.26
C CYS A 354 -8.93 -13.89 13.70
N TRP A 355 -7.61 -13.99 13.56
CA TRP A 355 -6.80 -13.11 12.73
C TRP A 355 -6.48 -13.78 11.40
N HIS A 356 -6.60 -13.03 10.32
CA HIS A 356 -6.20 -13.44 8.98
C HIS A 356 -5.03 -12.58 8.56
N VAL A 357 -3.87 -13.18 8.36
CA VAL A 357 -2.64 -12.45 7.99
C VAL A 357 -2.17 -12.94 6.62
N PRO A 358 -2.14 -12.07 5.60
CA PRO A 358 -1.56 -12.40 4.31
C PRO A 358 -0.04 -12.39 4.39
N TYR A 359 0.61 -13.17 3.53
CA TYR A 359 2.08 -13.14 3.42
C TYR A 359 2.53 -13.34 1.98
N VAL A 360 3.76 -12.92 1.69
CA VAL A 360 4.36 -12.99 0.36
C VAL A 360 5.58 -13.92 0.36
N SER A 361 5.94 -14.45 -0.81
CA SER A 361 7.16 -15.26 -0.96
C SER A 361 8.41 -14.45 -0.62
N ASP A 362 9.47 -15.09 -0.14
CA ASP A 362 10.73 -14.41 0.16
C ASP A 362 11.43 -13.90 -1.11
N ASP A 363 11.21 -14.58 -2.24
CA ASP A 363 11.69 -14.15 -3.57
C ASP A 363 10.88 -12.98 -4.15
N PHE A 364 9.84 -12.53 -3.45
CA PHE A 364 8.96 -11.48 -3.92
C PHE A 364 9.61 -10.10 -3.73
N THR A 365 9.91 -9.42 -4.84
CA THR A 365 10.27 -8.01 -4.77
C THR A 365 8.97 -7.21 -4.60
N TYR A 366 8.84 -6.47 -3.48
CA TYR A 366 7.70 -5.55 -3.23
C TYR A 366 7.44 -4.56 -4.37
N ALA A 367 8.39 -4.44 -5.30
CA ALA A 367 8.37 -3.55 -6.42
C ALA A 367 7.32 -3.92 -7.49
N GLU A 368 6.86 -5.17 -7.63
CA GLU A 368 6.34 -5.62 -8.93
C GLU A 368 4.87 -6.06 -9.04
N SER A 369 4.11 -6.34 -7.98
CA SER A 369 2.67 -6.60 -8.20
C SER A 369 1.76 -6.27 -7.01
N PHE A 370 0.63 -5.63 -7.30
CA PHE A 370 -0.60 -5.70 -6.48
C PHE A 370 -1.32 -7.03 -6.79
N GLU A 371 -0.56 -8.12 -6.94
CA GLU A 371 -1.20 -9.43 -6.97
C GLU A 371 -1.74 -9.72 -5.58
N PHE A 372 -2.98 -10.19 -5.57
CA PHE A 372 -3.63 -10.60 -4.34
C PHE A 372 -2.75 -11.65 -3.65
N PRO A 373 -2.49 -11.55 -2.33
CA PRO A 373 -1.79 -12.61 -1.62
C PRO A 373 -2.61 -13.89 -1.75
N ASP A 374 -2.08 -14.86 -2.48
CA ASP A 374 -2.68 -16.18 -2.63
C ASP A 374 -2.57 -16.99 -1.33
N LYS A 375 -1.72 -16.54 -0.40
CA LYS A 375 -1.39 -17.23 0.85
C LYS A 375 -1.72 -16.38 2.08
N TRP A 376 -2.42 -17.04 3.01
CA TRP A 376 -2.85 -16.46 4.27
C TRP A 376 -2.62 -17.45 5.40
N TYR A 377 -2.48 -16.93 6.61
CA TYR A 377 -2.61 -17.71 7.83
C TYR A 377 -3.87 -17.28 8.59
N CYS A 378 -4.63 -18.26 9.05
CA CYS A 378 -5.72 -18.08 10.00
C CYS A 378 -5.18 -18.40 11.41
N PHE A 379 -5.06 -17.37 12.25
CA PHE A 379 -4.65 -17.48 13.64
C PHE A 379 -5.87 -17.39 14.55
N LYS A 380 -6.00 -18.33 15.49
CA LYS A 380 -7.03 -18.29 16.53
C LYS A 380 -6.38 -18.53 17.88
N TYR A 381 -6.57 -17.59 18.80
CA TYR A 381 -6.13 -17.78 20.17
C TYR A 381 -7.24 -18.43 20.98
N ASN A 382 -7.02 -19.67 21.41
CA ASN A 382 -7.92 -20.34 22.33
C ASN A 382 -7.60 -19.83 23.74
N LYS A 383 -8.36 -18.85 24.22
CA LYS A 383 -8.34 -18.50 25.64
C LYS A 383 -8.74 -19.74 26.44
N GLN A 384 -7.79 -20.31 27.18
CA GLN A 384 -8.08 -21.31 28.21
C GLN A 384 -8.78 -20.65 29.38
#